data_AF-A0A1H4TN32-F1
#
_entry.id   AF-A0A1H4TN32-F1
#
_cell.length_a   1.000
_cell.length_b   1.000
_cell.length_c   1.000
_cell.angle_alpha   90.00
_cell.angle_beta   90.00
_cell.angle_gamma   90.00
#
_symmetry.space_group_name_H-M   'P 1'
#
loop_
_entity.id
_entity.type
_entity.pdbx_description
1 polymer ?
#
loop_
_entity_poly.entity_id
_entity_poly.type
_entity_poly.pdbx_seq_one_letter_code
_entity_poly.pdbx_strand_id
1 'polypeptide(L)'
;MENAKYNRAKNRVEEIKEFYNKVLSAIGTIIIVASINYYLNEWEYAWFLWVVLGLSISLFFKANKIFNLNPFMDRDWEERKMEEFLREEENAKRWK
;
A
#
# COMPACT_ATOMS: atom_id res chain seq x y z
N MET A 1 1.20 -1.98 -27.67
CA MET A 1 -0.02 -2.10 -26.83
C MET A 1 0.05 -3.29 -25.87
N GLU A 2 0.54 -4.46 -26.30
CA GLU A 2 0.66 -5.66 -25.45
C GLU A 2 1.58 -5.46 -24.22
N ASN A 3 2.73 -4.80 -24.40
CA ASN A 3 3.67 -4.49 -23.31
C ASN A 3 3.08 -3.59 -22.22
N ALA A 4 2.14 -2.70 -22.54
CA ALA A 4 1.54 -1.78 -21.58
C ALA A 4 0.55 -2.50 -20.64
N LYS A 5 -0.28 -3.40 -21.19
CA LYS A 5 -1.16 -4.27 -20.39
C LYS A 5 -0.35 -5.20 -19.49
N TYR A 6 0.74 -5.77 -20.01
CA TYR A 6 1.61 -6.67 -19.26
C TYR A 6 2.32 -5.96 -18.10
N ASN A 7 2.91 -4.77 -18.34
CA ASN A 7 3.54 -3.98 -17.29
C ASN A 7 2.55 -3.54 -16.21
N ARG A 8 1.31 -3.19 -16.59
CA ARG A 8 0.28 -2.78 -15.62
C ARG A 8 -0.17 -3.95 -14.73
N ALA A 9 -0.30 -5.15 -15.30
CA ALA A 9 -0.57 -6.36 -14.52
C ALA A 9 0.59 -6.69 -13.57
N LYS A 10 1.83 -6.57 -14.05
CA LYS A 10 3.05 -6.81 -13.26
C LYS A 10 3.17 -5.85 -12.07
N ASN A 11 3.02 -4.56 -12.29
CA ASN A 11 3.10 -3.55 -11.22
C ASN A 11 2.07 -3.83 -10.11
N ARG A 12 0.87 -4.26 -10.48
CA ARG A 12 -0.18 -4.58 -9.52
C ARG A 12 0.14 -5.81 -8.67
N VAL A 13 0.77 -6.83 -9.27
CA VAL A 13 1.26 -8.01 -8.54
C VAL A 13 2.39 -7.63 -7.59
N GLU A 14 3.27 -6.72 -8.02
CA GLU A 14 4.41 -6.23 -7.24
C GLU A 14 3.94 -5.43 -6.00
N GLU A 15 2.98 -4.52 -6.15
CA GLU A 15 2.35 -3.80 -5.04
C GLU A 15 1.68 -4.72 -4.02
N ILE A 16 0.95 -5.74 -4.49
CA ILE A 16 0.32 -6.75 -3.62
C ILE A 16 1.40 -7.54 -2.86
N LYS A 17 2.49 -7.95 -3.53
CA LYS A 17 3.61 -8.65 -2.89
C LYS A 17 4.26 -7.79 -1.80
N GLU A 18 4.52 -6.52 -2.08
CA GLU A 18 5.08 -5.60 -1.09
C GLU A 18 4.16 -5.43 0.12
N PHE A 19 2.85 -5.40 -0.09
CA PHE A 19 1.87 -5.36 0.99
C PHE A 19 1.96 -6.60 1.89
N TYR A 20 1.96 -7.80 1.31
CA TYR A 20 2.10 -9.04 2.08
C TYR A 20 3.41 -9.07 2.87
N ASN A 21 4.51 -8.58 2.31
CA ASN A 21 5.77 -8.46 3.04
C ASN A 21 5.64 -7.52 4.26
N LYS A 22 4.91 -6.40 4.13
CA LYS A 22 4.65 -5.49 5.26
C LYS A 22 3.74 -6.13 6.31
N VAL A 23 2.73 -6.91 5.90
CA VAL A 23 1.86 -7.66 6.81
C VAL A 23 2.66 -8.71 7.59
N LEU A 24 3.48 -9.51 6.91
CA LEU A 24 4.37 -10.50 7.52
C LEU A 24 5.32 -9.85 8.52
N SER A 25 5.95 -8.75 8.13
CA SER A 25 6.82 -7.99 9.03
C SER A 25 6.06 -7.47 10.25
N ALA A 26 4.84 -6.97 10.08
CA ALA A 26 4.01 -6.48 11.18
C ALA A 26 3.62 -7.60 12.16
N ILE A 27 3.28 -8.79 11.65
CA ILE A 27 3.01 -9.98 12.49
C ILE A 27 4.27 -10.33 13.30
N GLY A 28 5.45 -10.36 12.67
CA GLY A 28 6.72 -10.58 13.37
C GLY A 28 6.97 -9.55 14.47
N THR A 29 6.76 -8.26 14.19
CA THR A 29 6.87 -7.20 15.21
C THR A 29 5.89 -7.40 16.37
N ILE A 30 4.63 -7.75 16.08
CA ILE A 30 3.63 -8.02 17.12
C ILE A 30 4.07 -9.18 18.02
N ILE A 31 4.60 -10.26 17.44
CA ILE A 31 5.10 -11.43 18.20
C ILE A 31 6.27 -11.03 19.12
N ILE A 32 7.23 -10.26 18.61
CA ILE A 32 8.37 -9.76 19.40
C ILE A 32 7.88 -8.89 20.55
N VAL A 33 6.97 -7.96 20.27
CA VAL A 33 6.44 -7.02 21.27
C VAL A 33 5.57 -7.75 22.31
N ALA A 34 4.76 -8.72 21.89
CA ALA A 34 3.97 -9.56 22.79
C ALA A 34 4.87 -10.40 23.70
N SER A 35 5.96 -10.94 23.17
CA SER A 35 6.97 -11.67 23.95
C SER A 35 7.61 -10.76 24.99
N ILE A 36 8.03 -9.54 24.60
CA ILE A 36 8.60 -8.55 25.52
C ILE A 36 7.59 -8.15 26.60
N ASN A 37 6.32 -7.94 26.24
CA ASN A 37 5.28 -7.59 27.20
C ASN A 37 5.07 -8.72 28.23
N TYR A 38 5.06 -9.97 27.78
CA TYR A 38 4.97 -11.15 28.65
C TYR A 38 6.14 -11.24 29.64
N TYR A 39 7.37 -11.04 29.16
CA TYR A 39 8.57 -11.14 30.01
C TYR A 39 8.75 -9.97 30.98
N LEU A 40 8.29 -8.76 30.63
CA LEU A 40 8.51 -7.57 31.46
C LEU A 40 7.43 -7.35 32.53
N ASN A 41 6.17 -7.60 32.22
CA ASN A 41 5.05 -7.09 33.02
C ASN A 41 3.99 -8.13 33.39
N GLU A 42 4.16 -9.42 33.10
CA GLU A 42 3.17 -10.48 33.42
C GLU A 42 1.70 -10.11 33.08
N TRP A 43 1.47 -9.31 32.03
CA TRP A 43 0.17 -8.75 31.62
C TRP A 43 -0.45 -7.61 32.44
N GLU A 44 0.24 -7.06 33.45
CA GLU A 44 -0.30 -5.99 34.30
C GLU A 44 -0.51 -4.66 33.52
N TYR A 45 0.31 -4.42 32.48
CA TYR A 45 0.18 -3.27 31.58
C TYR A 45 0.28 -3.69 30.12
N ALA A 46 -0.87 -3.82 29.44
CA ALA A 46 -1.00 -4.24 28.05
C ALA A 46 -0.60 -3.15 27.03
N TRP A 47 0.60 -2.56 27.20
CA TRP A 47 1.11 -1.50 26.32
C TRP A 47 1.29 -1.94 24.86
N PHE A 48 1.40 -3.25 24.60
CA PHE A 48 1.48 -3.80 23.25
C PHE A 48 0.25 -3.43 22.39
N LEU A 49 -0.90 -3.14 23.01
CA LEU A 49 -2.11 -2.72 22.32
C LEU A 49 -1.89 -1.43 21.51
N TRP A 50 -1.06 -0.51 22.02
CA TRP A 50 -0.70 0.72 21.28
C TRP A 50 0.13 0.42 20.04
N VAL A 51 1.02 -0.57 20.12
CA VAL A 51 1.83 -1.01 18.98
C VAL A 51 0.97 -1.70 17.93
N VAL A 52 0.06 -2.59 18.37
CA VAL A 52 -0.92 -3.25 17.49
C VAL A 52 -1.79 -2.20 16.81
N LEU A 53 -2.33 -1.22 17.55
CA LEU A 53 -3.13 -0.13 16.99
C LEU A 53 -2.37 0.65 15.91
N GLY A 54 -1.14 1.07 16.18
CA GLY A 54 -0.33 1.80 15.20
C GLY A 54 -0.04 0.99 13.93
N LEU A 55 0.27 -0.29 14.07
CA LEU A 55 0.50 -1.20 12.94
C LEU A 55 -0.78 -1.47 12.15
N SER A 56 -1.90 -1.71 12.83
CA SER A 56 -3.21 -1.91 12.22
C SER A 56 -3.65 -0.70 11.41
N ILE A 57 -3.48 0.52 11.93
CA ILE A 57 -3.80 1.77 11.21
C ILE A 57 -2.91 1.91 9.98
N SER A 58 -1.60 1.69 10.12
CA SER A 58 -0.64 1.78 9.01
C SER A 58 -0.97 0.78 7.88
N LEU A 59 -1.28 -0.47 8.23
CA LEU A 59 -1.70 -1.49 7.28
C LEU A 59 -3.05 -1.17 6.66
N PHE A 60 -4.01 -0.63 7.42
CA PHE A 60 -5.33 -0.25 6.91
C PHE A 60 -5.23 0.84 5.83
N PHE A 61 -4.42 1.88 6.05
CA PHE A 61 -4.20 2.92 5.04
C PHE A 61 -3.52 2.36 3.78
N LYS A 62 -2.51 1.49 3.93
CA LYS A 62 -1.87 0.84 2.78
C LYS A 62 -2.83 -0.08 2.02
N ALA A 63 -3.64 -0.85 2.74
CA ALA A 63 -4.66 -1.72 2.15
C ALA A 63 -5.68 -0.88 1.37
N ASN A 64 -6.17 0.23 1.94
CA ASN A 64 -7.09 1.15 1.26
C ASN A 64 -6.51 1.65 -0.08
N LYS A 65 -5.23 2.01 -0.09
CA LYS A 65 -4.53 2.46 -1.30
C LYS A 65 -4.39 1.33 -2.35
N ILE A 66 -4.00 0.13 -1.95
CA ILE A 66 -3.70 -0.99 -2.86
C ILE A 66 -4.96 -1.65 -3.41
N PHE A 67 -5.95 -1.87 -2.56
CA PHE A 67 -7.25 -2.37 -2.99
C PHE A 67 -8.08 -1.30 -3.69
N ASN A 68 -7.62 -0.05 -3.68
CA ASN A 68 -8.26 1.09 -4.31
C ASN A 68 -9.74 1.14 -3.93
N LEU A 69 -10.00 0.99 -2.63
CA LEU A 69 -11.33 0.86 -2.02
C LEU A 69 -12.13 2.18 -2.06
N ASN A 70 -11.69 3.16 -2.85
CA ASN A 70 -12.35 4.44 -3.00
C ASN A 70 -13.26 4.37 -4.24
N PRO A 71 -14.56 4.06 -4.11
CA PRO A 71 -15.50 4.01 -5.24
C PRO A 71 -15.68 5.35 -5.96
N PHE A 72 -15.11 6.44 -5.42
CA PHE A 72 -15.15 7.78 -6.00
C PHE A 72 -13.94 8.14 -6.87
N MET A 73 -12.82 7.42 -6.73
CA MET A 73 -11.58 7.69 -7.48
C MET A 73 -11.32 6.53 -8.43
N ASP A 74 -12.20 6.43 -9.43
CA ASP A 74 -12.12 5.36 -10.41
C ASP A 74 -10.76 5.42 -11.14
N ARG A 75 -10.12 4.26 -11.31
CA ARG A 75 -8.87 4.10 -12.05
C ARG A 75 -8.97 4.69 -13.46
N ASP A 76 -10.19 4.77 -14.01
CA ASP A 76 -10.48 5.45 -15.28
C ASP A 76 -10.18 6.96 -15.24
N TRP A 77 -10.34 7.64 -14.09
CA TRP A 77 -9.98 9.05 -13.98
C TRP A 77 -8.47 9.27 -13.98
N GLU A 78 -7.72 8.48 -13.20
CA GLU A 78 -6.25 8.58 -13.18
C GLU A 78 -5.64 8.18 -14.53
N GLU A 79 -6.17 7.14 -15.17
CA GLU A 79 -5.72 6.69 -16.49
C GLU A 79 -5.97 7.75 -17.56
N ARG A 80 -7.17 8.35 -17.59
CA ARG A 80 -7.46 9.48 -18.50
C ARG A 80 -6.57 10.68 -18.26
N LYS A 81 -6.28 11.02 -17.00
CA LYS A 81 -5.41 12.16 -16.68
C LYS A 81 -3.96 11.93 -17.11
N MET A 82 -3.45 10.70 -16.93
CA MET A 82 -2.12 10.34 -17.43
C MET A 82 -2.04 10.42 -18.95
N GLU A 83 -3.08 9.97 -19.65
CA GLU A 83 -3.14 9.99 -21.11
C GLU A 83 -3.26 11.43 -21.65
N GLU A 84 -3.99 12.30 -20.96
CA GLU A 84 -4.01 13.75 -21.21
C GLU A 84 -2.62 14.37 -21.05
N PHE A 85 -1.93 14.11 -19.93
CA PHE A 85 -0.58 14.64 -19.69
C PHE A 85 0.44 14.18 -20.75
N LEU A 86 0.40 12.90 -21.14
CA LEU A 86 1.28 12.38 -22.20
C LEU A 86 0.98 13.02 -23.56
N ARG A 87 -0.29 13.25 -23.90
CA ARG A 87 -0.67 13.97 -25.13
C ARG A 87 -0.28 15.44 -25.10
N GLU A 88 -0.39 16.09 -23.95
CA GLU A 88 0.05 17.49 -23.78
C GLU A 88 1.57 17.61 -23.95
N GLU A 89 2.35 16.69 -23.39
CA GLU A 89 3.81 16.66 -23.62
C GLU A 89 4.18 16.37 -25.07
N GLU A 90 3.49 15.42 -25.72
CA GLU A 90 3.74 15.07 -27.12
C GLU A 90 3.41 16.24 -28.06
N ASN A 91 2.28 16.92 -27.82
CA ASN A 91 1.95 18.14 -28.55
C ASN A 91 2.97 19.25 -28.27
N ALA A 92 3.33 19.50 -27.01
CA ALA A 92 4.32 20.52 -26.66
C ALA A 92 5.70 20.29 -27.29
N LYS A 93 6.12 19.03 -27.46
CA LYS A 93 7.34 18.67 -28.22
C LYS A 93 7.19 18.85 -29.72
N ARG A 94 5.98 18.72 -30.28
CA ARG A 94 5.73 18.88 -31.73
C ARG A 94 5.70 20.34 -32.19
N TRP A 95 5.48 21.28 -31.27
CA TRP A 95 5.49 22.72 -31.52
C TRP A 95 6.86 23.38 -31.26
N LYS A 96 7.89 22.59 -30.94
CA LYS A 96 9.29 23.01 -30.79
C LYS A 96 10.14 22.48 -31.94
#